data_AF-A0A7X6ZZ54-F1
#
_entry.id   AF-A0A7X6ZZ54-F1
#
_cell.length_a   1.000
_cell.length_b   1.000
_cell.length_c   1.000
_cell.angle_alpha   90.00
_cell.angle_beta   90.00
_cell.angle_gamma   90.00
#
_symmetry.space_group_name_H-M   'P 1'
#
loop_
_entity.id
_entity.type
_entity.pdbx_description
1 polymer ?
#
loop_
_entity_poly.entity_id
_entity_poly.type
_entity_poly.pdbx_seq_one_letter_code
_entity_poly.pdbx_strand_id
1 'polypeptide(L)' 'MKYYLIKVKLGHVGRDKYLPMELAIEANNMEEAIAKANIHKGVKRNHKDWCLERPKEVTYTEY' A
#
# COMPACT_ATOMS: atom_id res chain seq x y z
N MET A 1 12.15 -14.04 -0.88
CA MET A 1 11.53 -12.77 -0.45
C MET A 1 11.19 -11.96 -1.68
N LYS A 2 10.01 -11.33 -1.68
CA LYS A 2 9.50 -10.55 -2.80
C LYS A 2 9.13 -9.16 -2.29
N TYR A 3 9.25 -8.16 -3.15
CA TYR A 3 8.79 -6.81 -2.85
C TYR A 3 7.47 -6.57 -3.57
N TYR A 4 6.55 -5.89 -2.89
CA TYR A 4 5.28 -5.49 -3.46
C TYR A 4 5.14 -3.97 -3.34
N LEU A 5 4.92 -3.30 -4.47
CA LEU A 5 4.50 -1.91 -4.49
C LEU A 5 2.99 -1.83 -4.36
N ILE A 6 2.53 -1.18 -3.29
CA ILE A 6 1.12 -1.02 -2.97
C ILE A 6 0.81 0.46 -2.88
N LYS A 7 -0.07 0.94 -3.76
CA LYS A 7 -0.53 2.33 -3.73
C LYS A 7 -1.70 2.48 -2.78
N VAL A 8 -1.53 3.30 -1.74
CA VAL A 8 -2.49 3.43 -0.64
C VAL A 8 -2.95 4.86 -0.44
N LYS A 9 -4.13 5.02 0.14
CA LYS A 9 -4.62 6.30 0.68
C LYS A 9 -4.02 6.54 2.06
N LEU A 10 -3.22 7.57 2.19
CA LEU A 10 -2.57 8.01 3.41
C LEU A 10 -3.14 9.35 3.89
N GLY A 11 -3.39 9.46 5.19
CA GLY A 11 -3.68 10.72 5.89
C GLY A 11 -4.89 11.51 5.39
N HIS A 12 -5.20 12.61 6.07
CA HIS A 12 -6.21 13.59 5.64
C HIS A 12 -5.48 14.89 5.32
N VAL A 13 -5.54 15.34 4.06
CA VAL A 13 -4.88 16.58 3.59
C VAL A 13 -5.89 17.70 3.28
N GLY A 14 -7.13 17.56 3.78
CA GLY A 14 -8.23 18.48 3.55
C GLY A 14 -9.55 17.74 3.27
N ARG A 15 -10.66 18.47 3.31
CA ARG A 15 -12.01 17.90 3.08
C ARG A 15 -12.03 17.08 1.79
N ASP A 16 -12.44 15.83 1.91
CA ASP A 16 -12.51 14.83 0.83
C ASP A 16 -11.18 14.53 0.10
N LYS A 17 -10.05 14.98 0.66
CA LYS A 17 -8.71 14.74 0.10
C LYS A 17 -7.92 13.71 0.93
N TYR A 18 -6.98 13.07 0.26
CA TYR A 18 -6.04 12.11 0.83
C TYR A 18 -4.71 12.22 0.09
N LEU A 19 -3.64 11.75 0.72
CA LEU A 19 -2.32 11.63 0.11
C LEU A 19 -2.20 10.23 -0.51
N PRO A 20 -2.14 10.06 -1.84
CA PRO A 20 -1.76 8.79 -2.43
C PRO A 20 -0.25 8.56 -2.24
N MET A 21 0.15 7.37 -1.81
CA MET A 21 1.56 7.01 -1.67
C MET A 21 1.77 5.53 -2.02
N GLU A 22 2.94 5.22 -2.57
CA GLU A 22 3.36 3.85 -2.83
C GLU A 22 4.21 3.34 -1.67
N LEU A 23 3.81 2.21 -1.09
CA LEU A 23 4.56 1.51 -0.06
C LEU A 23 5.25 0.31 -0.69
N ALA A 24 6.57 0.21 -0.50
CA ALA A 24 7.33 -0.99 -0.79
C ALA A 24 7.24 -1.92 0.42
N ILE A 25 6.58 -3.06 0.26
CA ILE A 25 6.36 -4.03 1.32
C ILE A 25 7.05 -5.34 0.96
N GLU A 26 7.92 -5.81 1.85
CA GLU A 26 8.49 -7.14 1.77
C GLU A 26 7.50 -8.18 2.30
N ALA A 27 7.19 -9.19 1.49
CA ALA A 27 6.29 -10.28 1.85
C ALA A 27 6.58 -11.57 1.05
N ASN A 28 6.05 -12.69 1.52
CA ASN A 28 6.15 -13.97 0.81
C ASN A 28 5.06 -14.11 -0.27
N ASN A 29 3.92 -13.45 -0.07
CA ASN A 29 2.79 -13.45 -0.98
C ASN A 29 2.05 -12.10 -0.95
N MET A 30 1.14 -11.92 -1.91
CA MET A 30 0.37 -10.68 -2.06
C MET A 30 -0.57 -10.40 -0.87
N GLU A 31 -1.19 -11.41 -0.29
CA GLU A 31 -2.14 -11.24 0.84
C GLU A 31 -1.42 -10.73 2.09
N GLU A 32 -0.24 -11.28 2.37
CA GLU A 32 0.64 -10.82 3.44
C GLU A 32 1.08 -9.38 3.21
N ALA A 33 1.41 -9.02 1.96
CA ALA A 33 1.79 -7.65 1.62
C ALA A 33 0.64 -6.65 1.86
N ILE A 34 -0.60 -7.02 1.49
CA ILE A 34 -1.79 -6.21 1.73
C ILE A 34 -2.04 -6.05 3.23
N ALA A 35 -1.93 -7.14 4.00
CA ALA A 35 -2.11 -7.09 5.46
C ALA A 35 -1.09 -6.14 6.12
N LYS A 36 0.19 -6.22 5.71
CA LYS A 36 1.26 -5.32 6.17
C LYS A 36 1.02 -3.86 5.76
N ALA A 37 0.58 -3.61 4.53
CA ALA A 37 0.24 -2.26 4.08
C ALA A 37 -0.96 -1.67 4.83
N ASN A 38 -1.97 -2.48 5.16
CA ASN A 38 -3.17 -2.04 5.88
C ASN A 38 -2.86 -1.52 7.29
N ILE A 39 -1.93 -2.17 7.99
CA ILE A 39 -1.51 -1.76 9.34
C ILE A 39 -0.49 -0.61 9.33
N HIS A 40 0.00 -0.18 8.17
CA HIS A 40 0.96 0.90 8.06
C HIS A 40 0.36 2.20 8.59
N LYS A 41 1.13 2.93 9.42
CA LYS A 41 0.67 4.15 10.06
C LYS A 41 0.21 5.16 9.00
N GLY A 42 -0.97 5.74 9.23
CA GLY A 42 -1.56 6.76 8.37
C GLY A 42 -2.37 6.23 7.19
N VAL A 43 -2.33 4.92 6.90
CA VAL A 43 -3.21 4.33 5.89
C VAL A 43 -4.66 4.42 6.35
N LYS A 44 -5.56 4.85 5.45
CA LYS A 44 -7.01 4.93 5.71
C LYS A 44 -7.66 3.54 5.70
N ARG A 45 -7.23 2.62 6.57
CA ARG A 45 -7.67 1.20 6.61
C ARG A 45 -9.18 0.96 6.65
N ASN A 46 -9.97 1.91 7.14
CA ASN A 46 -11.43 1.81 7.22
C ASN A 46 -12.15 2.30 5.95
N HIS A 47 -11.42 2.81 4.95
CA HIS A 47 -11.99 3.19 3.66
C HIS A 47 -12.08 1.95 2.76
N LYS A 48 -13.23 1.75 2.09
CA LYS A 48 -13.44 0.64 1.14
C LYS A 48 -12.36 0.56 0.05
N ASP A 49 -11.81 1.72 -0.33
CA ASP A 49 -10.87 1.90 -1.42
C ASP A 49 -9.52 2.46 -0.95
N TRP A 50 -9.07 2.04 0.24
CA TRP A 50 -7.77 2.45 0.79
C TRP A 50 -6.61 1.96 -0.07
N CYS A 51 -6.74 0.80 -0.71
CA CYS A 51 -5.81 0.27 -1.69
C CYS A 51 -6.26 0.75 -3.08
N LEU A 52 -5.49 1.67 -3.67
CA LEU A 52 -5.87 2.38 -4.89
C LEU A 52 -5.66 1.53 -6.15
N GLU A 53 -4.69 0.63 -6.11
CA GLU A 53 -4.33 -0.24 -7.23
C GLU A 53 -3.97 -1.64 -6.71
N ARG A 54 -4.08 -2.66 -7.56
CA ARG A 54 -3.66 -4.02 -7.18
C ARG A 54 -2.14 -4.02 -6.91
N PRO A 55 -1.66 -4.66 -5.82
CA PRO A 55 -0.23 -4.76 -5.54
C PRO A 55 0.55 -5.28 -6.75
N LYS A 56 1.64 -4.59 -7.08
CA LYS A 56 2.58 -5.03 -8.12
C LYS A 56 3.75 -5.72 -7.44
N GLU A 57 3.99 -6.97 -7.82
CA GLU A 57 5.22 -7.66 -7.44
C GLU A 57 6.39 -7.02 -8.18
N VAL A 58 7.48 -6.75 -7.47
CA VAL A 58 8.70 -6.17 -8.01
C VAL A 58 9.87 -7.03 -7.57
N THR A 59 10.76 -7.35 -8.51
CA THR A 59 12.02 -8.02 -8.22
C THR A 59 13.12 -6.99 -8.00
N TYR A 60 14.13 -7.31 -7.17
CA TYR A 60 15.23 -6.39 -6.86
C TYR A 60 16.00 -5.90 -8.11
N THR A 61 15.93 -6.65 -9.20
CA THR A 61 16.49 -6.30 -10.52
C THR A 61 15.79 -5.13 -11.23
N GLU A 62 14.61 -4.70 -10.77
CA GLU A 62 13.77 -3.69 -11.43
C GLU A 62 13.68 -2.36 -10.65
N TYR A 63 14.48 -2.19 -9.59
CA TYR A 63 14.55 -0.97 -8.76
C TYR A 63 15.88 -0.24 -8.97
#